data_AF-A0A1H1RML0-F1
#
_entry.id   AF-A0A1H1RML0-F1
#
_cell.length_a   1.000
_cell.length_b   1.000
_cell.length_c   1.000
_cell.angle_alpha   90.00
_cell.angle_beta   90.00
_cell.angle_gamma   90.00
#
_symmetry.space_group_name_H-M   'P 1'
#
loop_
_entity.id
_entity.type
_entity.pdbx_description
1 polymer ?
#
loop_
_entity_poly.entity_id
_entity_poly.type
_entity_poly.pdbx_seq_one_letter_code
_entity_poly.pdbx_strand_id
1 'polypeptide(L)' 'MISISKAEGSYKVKALHPFKIFGIQIMATEKFYKLSDDHTCWYRLDSGKKASHNKQIKLNKWLKDHQKFIEKK' A
#
# COMPACT_ATOMS: atom_id res chain seq x y z
N MET A 1 9.47 1.77 3.89
CA MET A 1 9.32 2.43 2.57
C MET A 1 8.01 1.98 1.94
N ILE A 2 7.25 2.92 1.38
CA ILE A 2 5.99 2.68 0.67
C ILE A 2 6.17 3.25 -0.73
N SER A 3 5.79 2.52 -1.77
CA SER A 3 5.81 2.97 -3.17
C SER A 3 4.44 2.70 -3.77
N ILE A 4 3.87 3.67 -4.49
CA ILE A 4 2.63 3.47 -5.25
C ILE A 4 2.92 3.59 -6.74
N SER A 5 2.32 2.71 -7.52
CA SER A 5 2.31 2.73 -8.97
C SER A 5 0.87 2.66 -9.47
N LYS A 6 0.55 3.40 -10.54
CA LYS A 6 -0.71 3.23 -11.27
C LYS A 6 -0.60 1.99 -12.15
N ALA A 7 -1.59 1.11 -12.11
CA ALA A 7 -1.66 -0.08 -12.95
C ALA A 7 -3.10 -0.31 -13.40
N GLU A 8 -3.34 -0.30 -14.72
CA GLU A 8 -4.61 -0.69 -15.37
C GLU A 8 -5.86 -0.09 -14.70
N GLY A 9 -5.88 1.24 -14.51
CA GLY A 9 -7.03 1.93 -13.89
C GLY A 9 -7.11 1.88 -12.37
N SER A 10 -6.17 1.19 -11.71
CA SER A 10 -6.11 1.07 -10.25
C SER A 10 -4.77 1.55 -9.66
N TYR A 11 -4.71 1.68 -8.34
CA TYR A 11 -3.48 1.98 -7.61
C TYR A 11 -2.92 0.73 -6.94
N LYS A 12 -1.64 0.46 -7.16
CA LYS A 12 -0.89 -0.60 -6.46
C LYS A 12 0.07 0.03 -5.47
N VAL A 13 -0.02 -0.34 -4.18
CA VAL A 13 0.93 0.07 -3.14
C VAL A 13 1.82 -1.10 -2.76
N LYS A 14 3.13 -0.92 -2.88
CA LYS A 14 4.17 -1.78 -2.31
C LYS A 14 4.61 -1.21 -0.97
N ALA A 15 4.31 -1.90 0.13
CA ALA A 15 4.69 -1.50 1.47
C ALA A 15 5.68 -2.51 2.07
N LEU A 16 6.86 -2.04 2.47
CA LEU A 16 7.82 -2.83 3.26
C LEU A 16 7.40 -2.83 4.73
N HIS A 17 7.14 -4.02 5.29
CA HIS A 17 6.93 -4.23 6.71
C HIS A 17 8.21 -4.78 7.35
N PRO A 18 8.96 -3.96 8.09
CA PRO A 18 10.12 -4.46 8.83
C PRO A 18 9.64 -5.35 9.98
N PHE A 19 10.22 -6.53 10.10
CA PHE A 19 10.16 -7.34 11.31
C PHE A 19 11.35 -6.93 12.18
N LYS A 20 11.05 -6.47 13.39
CA LYS A 20 12.06 -6.05 14.36
C LYS A 20 12.04 -6.98 15.56
N ILE A 21 13.21 -7.41 16.01
CA ILE A 21 13.41 -8.08 17.30
C ILE A 21 14.43 -7.24 18.07
N PHE A 22 14.12 -6.88 19.33
CA PHE A 22 14.97 -6.01 20.18
C PHE A 22 15.43 -4.69 19.49
N GLY A 23 14.55 -4.08 18.69
CA GLY A 23 14.86 -2.84 17.98
C GLY A 23 15.70 -3.01 16.71
N ILE A 24 16.32 -4.17 16.50
CA ILE A 24 17.10 -4.52 15.31
C ILE A 24 16.13 -5.03 14.23
N GLN A 25 16.21 -4.44 13.04
CA GLN A 25 15.45 -4.92 11.89
C GLN A 25 16.13 -6.15 11.29
N ILE A 26 15.47 -7.31 11.39
CA ILE A 26 16.04 -8.59 10.93
C ILE A 26 15.56 -8.91 9.51
N MET A 27 14.31 -8.59 9.19
CA MET A 27 13.76 -8.82 7.86
C MET A 27 12.80 -7.70 7.47
N ALA A 28 12.47 -7.63 6.19
CA ALA A 28 11.32 -6.86 5.74
C ALA A 28 10.50 -7.69 4.77
N THR A 29 9.18 -7.72 4.98
CA THR A 29 8.25 -8.37 4.05
C THR A 29 7.62 -7.31 3.17
N GLU A 30 7.60 -7.56 1.87
CA GLU A 30 6.89 -6.72 0.91
C GLU A 30 5.42 -7.13 0.87
N LYS A 31 4.53 -6.15 1.03
CA LYS A 31 3.08 -6.35 0.90
C LYS A 31 2.53 -5.46 -0.19
N PHE A 32 1.81 -6.08 -1.12
CA PHE A 32 1.17 -5.38 -2.22
C PHE A 32 -0.32 -5.19 -1.95
N TYR A 33 -0.79 -3.97 -2.13
CA TYR A 33 -2.19 -3.60 -1.99
C TYR A 33 -2.70 -3.04 -3.31
N LYS A 34 -3.90 -3.41 -3.72
CA LYS A 34 -4.64 -2.81 -4.85
C LYS A 34 -5.83 -2.04 -4.30
N LEU A 35 -6.02 -0.81 -4.76
CA LEU A 35 -7.26 -0.07 -4.54
C LEU A 35 -8.33 -0.65 -5.47
N SER A 36 -9.53 -0.92 -4.95
CA SER A 36 -10.66 -1.34 -5.78
C SER A 36 -11.01 -0.30 -6.83
N ASP A 37 -11.68 -0.77 -7.88
CA ASP A 37 -12.03 0.06 -9.03
C ASP A 37 -13.08 1.14 -8.67
N ASP A 38 -13.86 0.92 -7.61
CA ASP A 38 -14.76 1.92 -7.00
C ASP A 38 -14.04 2.92 -6.06
N HIS A 39 -12.71 2.78 -5.92
CA HIS A 39 -11.86 3.57 -5.04
C HIS A 39 -12.25 3.59 -3.55
N THR A 40 -13.07 2.65 -3.08
CA THR A 40 -13.55 2.64 -1.68
C THR A 40 -12.63 1.86 -0.74
N CYS A 41 -12.01 0.77 -1.22
CA CYS A 41 -11.38 -0.22 -0.37
C CYS A 41 -10.03 -0.72 -0.90
N TRP A 42 -9.08 -0.93 0.02
CA TRP A 42 -7.80 -1.55 -0.33
C TRP A 42 -7.84 -3.06 -0.08
N TYR A 43 -7.31 -3.82 -1.03
CA TYR A 43 -7.21 -5.28 -0.98
C TYR A 43 -5.75 -5.70 -1.08
N ARG A 44 -5.37 -6.71 -0.30
CA ARG A 44 -4.05 -7.34 -0.41
C ARG A 44 -4.01 -8.24 -1.65
N LEU A 45 -3.02 -8.05 -2.52
CA LEU A 45 -2.89 -8.87 -3.73
C LEU A 45 -2.49 -10.32 -3.43
N ASP A 46 -1.72 -10.55 -2.36
CA ASP A 46 -1.23 -11.88 -2.00
C ASP A 46 -2.31 -12.81 -1.44
N SER A 47 -3.34 -12.25 -0.82
CA SER A 47 -4.36 -13.00 -0.07
C SER A 47 -5.78 -12.69 -0.52
N GLY A 48 -5.98 -11.71 -1.40
CA GLY A 48 -7.30 -11.17 -1.76
C GLY A 48 -8.04 -10.48 -0.62
N LYS A 49 -7.50 -10.48 0.60
CA LYS A 49 -8.20 -9.99 1.79
C LYS A 49 -8.24 -8.46 1.81
N LYS A 50 -9.38 -7.91 2.25
CA LYS A 50 -9.53 -6.49 2.55
C LYS A 50 -8.50 -6.04 3.59
N ALA A 51 -7.84 -4.92 3.34
CA ALA A 51 -6.93 -4.32 4.30
C ALA A 51 -7.71 -3.86 5.55
N SER A 52 -7.11 -3.94 6.73
CA SER A 52 -7.76 -3.48 7.95
C SER A 52 -8.02 -1.96 7.90
N HIS A 53 -9.00 -1.48 8.68
CA HIS A 53 -9.41 -0.08 8.68
C HIS A 53 -8.23 0.89 8.91
N ASN A 54 -7.41 0.66 9.94
CA ASN A 54 -6.21 1.46 10.21
C ASN A 54 -5.21 1.46 9.04
N LYS A 55 -5.12 0.34 8.31
CA LYS A 55 -4.26 0.23 7.13
C LYS A 55 -4.82 1.06 5.97
N GLN A 56 -6.13 1.00 5.74
CA GLN A 56 -6.81 1.78 4.71
C GLN A 56 -6.62 3.29 4.94
N ILE A 57 -6.76 3.77 6.18
CA ILE A 57 -6.49 5.18 6.51
C ILE A 57 -5.05 5.57 6.13
N LYS A 58 -4.06 4.75 6.49
CA LYS A 58 -2.65 5.01 6.16
C LYS A 58 -2.39 5.01 4.65
N LEU A 59 -2.99 4.05 3.93
CA LEU A 59 -2.86 3.94 2.47
C LEU A 59 -3.53 5.12 1.76
N ASN A 60 -4.72 5.53 2.19
CA ASN A 60 -5.43 6.70 1.66
C ASN A 60 -4.67 7.99 1.91
N LYS A 61 -4.16 8.20 3.14
CA LYS A 61 -3.33 9.36 3.47
C LYS A 61 -2.11 9.42 2.57
N TRP A 62 -1.39 8.29 2.46
CA TRP A 62 -0.19 8.24 1.63
C TRP A 62 -0.50 8.48 0.15
N LEU A 63 -1.59 7.88 -0.38
CA LEU A 63 -2.05 8.12 -1.75
C LEU A 63 -2.32 9.61 -1.96
N LYS A 64 -3.10 10.25 -1.09
CA LYS A 64 -3.40 11.69 -1.18
C LYS A 64 -2.13 12.55 -1.17
N ASP A 65 -1.17 12.22 -0.30
CA ASP A 65 0.08 12.96 -0.16
C ASP A 65 0.98 12.81 -1.40
N HIS A 66 0.89 11.68 -2.12
CA HIS A 66 1.80 11.35 -3.23
C HIS A 66 1.13 11.28 -4.62
N GLN A 67 -0.19 11.43 -4.72
CA GLN A 67 -0.97 11.29 -5.96
C GLN A 67 -0.44 12.20 -7.07
N LYS A 68 -0.11 13.45 -6.73
CA LYS A 68 0.44 14.44 -7.66
C LYS A 68 1.76 14.01 -8.32
N PHE A 69 2.51 13.12 -7.69
CA PHE A 69 3.76 12.58 -8.21
C PHE A 69 3.56 11.31 -9.05
N ILE A 70 2.43 10.63 -8.87
CA ILE A 70 2.08 9.39 -9.57
C ILE A 70 1.35 9.70 -10.89
N GLU A 71 0.57 10.77 -10.95
CA GLU A 71 -0.20 11.16 -12.15
C GLU A 71 0.63 11.91 -13.21
N LYS A 72 1.84 12.37 -12.88
CA LYS A 72 2.74 13.07 -13.81
C LYS A 72 3.63 12.15 -14.66
N LYS A 73 3.44 10.83 -14.57
CA LYS A 73 4.18 9.81 -15.32
C LYS A 73 3.24 9.03 -16.23
#